data_AF-A0AAJ0CR38-F1
#
_entry.id   AF-A0AAJ0CR38-F1
#
_cell.length_a   1.000
_cell.length_b   1.000
_cell.length_c   1.000
_cell.angle_alpha   90.00
_cell.angle_beta   90.00
_cell.angle_gamma   90.00
#
_symmetry.space_group_name_H-M   'P 1'
#
loop_
_entity.id
_entity.type
_entity.pdbx_description
1 polymer ?
#
loop_
_entity_poly.entity_id
_entity_poly.type
_entity_poly.pdbx_seq_one_letter_code
_entity_poly.pdbx_strand_id
1 'polypeptide(L)'
;MAKGMAYNASPLTTKARTIINVVDKDIHRRKRRIIAPILSEHSMRAFECSMLQRVAELMQQLKSRSSQIGIIAVTNMSDLCKRLALDVASDIAFGYGLNTLRDDNNRYFFGVFDNWTWRISMQMQFPILKAIGRWFFTIHQVKNELTLRDTVKKIVKKRMDKGHNAFHDLYSLTASQYGLDQQFFHSDLWSKASTLLLAGGGTTAVALSSTVFYLSRYPDCYAKLTEEIRSTFSSVCEIKAGPRLSGCKYLRACIDEALRYNPPVLTPIWRQQDSRDMSG
;
A
#
# COMPACT_ATOMS: atom_id res chain seq x y z
N MET A 1 -24.24 -1.71 12.27
CA MET A 1 -23.79 -2.54 11.12
C MET A 1 -22.38 -3.08 11.34
N ALA A 2 -22.19 -4.39 11.18
CA ALA A 2 -20.90 -5.09 11.22
C ALA A 2 -20.38 -5.40 9.80
N LYS A 3 -19.13 -5.86 9.68
CA LYS A 3 -18.61 -6.40 8.41
C LYS A 3 -19.43 -7.63 8.00
N GLY A 4 -19.76 -7.73 6.71
CA GLY A 4 -20.55 -8.85 6.18
C GLY A 4 -19.83 -10.20 6.27
N MET A 5 -20.59 -11.30 6.36
CA MET A 5 -20.05 -12.67 6.36
C MET A 5 -19.26 -13.00 5.09
N ALA A 6 -19.45 -12.26 3.99
CA ALA A 6 -18.66 -12.37 2.76
C ALA A 6 -17.14 -12.30 3.03
N TYR A 7 -16.70 -11.53 4.04
CA TYR A 7 -15.28 -11.45 4.42
C TYR A 7 -14.70 -12.78 4.93
N ASN A 8 -15.53 -13.77 5.31
CA ASN A 8 -15.05 -15.13 5.63
C ASN A 8 -14.61 -15.92 4.39
N ALA A 9 -15.00 -15.50 3.19
CA ALA A 9 -14.55 -16.10 1.94
C ALA A 9 -13.09 -15.71 1.64
N SER A 10 -12.68 -14.48 1.98
CA SER A 10 -11.40 -13.85 1.67
C SER A 10 -10.11 -14.52 2.19
N PRO A 11 -10.03 -15.13 3.40
CA PRO A 11 -8.77 -15.63 3.92
C PRO A 11 -8.28 -16.86 3.15
N LEU A 12 -7.00 -16.86 2.77
CA LEU A 12 -6.33 -18.03 2.17
C LEU A 12 -6.12 -19.18 3.16
N THR A 13 -6.02 -18.86 4.46
CA THR A 13 -5.95 -19.83 5.55
C THR A 13 -6.82 -19.40 6.73
N THR A 14 -7.43 -20.37 7.42
CA THR A 14 -8.34 -20.16 8.57
C THR A 14 -7.66 -19.50 9.77
N LYS A 15 -6.33 -19.64 9.91
CA LYS A 15 -5.56 -19.09 11.05
C LYS A 15 -5.01 -17.67 10.83
N ALA A 16 -5.03 -17.13 9.61
CA ALA A 16 -4.40 -15.84 9.29
C ALA A 16 -5.41 -14.78 8.80
N ARG A 17 -6.38 -14.42 9.63
CA ARG A 17 -7.25 -13.27 9.34
C ARG A 17 -6.49 -11.95 9.53
N THR A 18 -6.52 -11.10 8.51
CA THR A 18 -5.91 -9.77 8.48
C THR A 18 -6.87 -8.74 9.11
N ILE A 19 -6.38 -7.52 9.32
CA ILE A 19 -7.24 -6.40 9.74
C ILE A 19 -8.36 -6.11 8.72
N ILE A 20 -8.15 -6.41 7.45
CA ILE A 20 -9.13 -6.15 6.38
C ILE A 20 -10.29 -7.14 6.45
N ASN A 21 -10.02 -8.43 6.61
CA ASN A 21 -11.06 -9.48 6.50
C ASN A 21 -11.60 -10.01 7.84
N VAL A 22 -11.02 -9.62 8.98
CA VAL A 22 -11.58 -10.02 10.28
C VAL A 22 -12.95 -9.37 10.49
N VAL A 23 -13.97 -10.20 10.75
CA VAL A 23 -15.38 -9.81 10.98
C VAL A 23 -15.63 -9.42 12.44
N ASP A 24 -15.02 -10.17 13.37
CA ASP A 24 -15.13 -9.93 14.81
C ASP A 24 -14.59 -8.54 15.20
N LYS A 25 -15.40 -7.74 15.89
CA LYS A 25 -15.06 -6.36 16.25
C LYS A 25 -13.93 -6.26 17.28
N ASP A 26 -13.85 -7.19 18.22
CA ASP A 26 -12.87 -7.15 19.31
C ASP A 26 -11.51 -7.61 18.81
N ILE A 27 -11.46 -8.64 17.96
CA ILE A 27 -10.25 -9.05 17.25
C ILE A 27 -9.80 -7.94 16.30
N HIS A 28 -10.74 -7.31 15.56
CA HIS A 28 -10.42 -6.18 14.70
C HIS A 28 -9.82 -5.01 15.50
N ARG A 29 -10.43 -4.65 16.64
CA ARG A 29 -9.94 -3.60 17.54
C ARG A 29 -8.53 -3.90 18.02
N ARG A 30 -8.27 -5.14 18.45
CA ARG A 30 -6.93 -5.60 18.87
C ARG A 30 -5.92 -5.48 17.73
N LYS A 31 -6.22 -5.98 16.53
CA LYS A 31 -5.33 -5.87 15.37
C LYS A 31 -5.10 -4.41 14.93
N ARG A 32 -6.13 -3.56 15.00
CA ARG A 32 -6.02 -2.12 14.72
C ARG A 32 -5.09 -1.41 15.70
N ARG A 33 -5.12 -1.77 16.99
CA ARG A 33 -4.23 -1.21 18.01
C ARG A 33 -2.74 -1.46 17.70
N ILE A 34 -2.43 -2.54 16.99
CA ILE A 34 -1.06 -2.90 16.57
C ILE A 34 -0.60 -2.05 15.38
N ILE A 35 -1.47 -1.86 14.38
CA ILE A 35 -1.13 -1.20 13.11
C ILE A 35 -1.29 0.32 13.20
N ALA A 36 -2.19 0.84 14.04
CA ALA A 36 -2.44 2.27 14.12
C ALA A 36 -1.20 3.11 14.48
N PRO A 37 -0.31 2.71 15.40
CA PRO A 37 0.88 3.49 15.74
C PRO A 37 1.85 3.69 14.56
N ILE A 38 1.99 2.71 13.66
CA ILE A 38 2.87 2.87 12.49
C ILE A 38 2.34 3.90 11.49
N LEU A 39 1.01 4.10 11.46
CA LEU A 39 0.36 5.09 10.61
C LEU A 39 0.12 6.43 11.33
N SER A 40 0.69 6.61 12.53
CA SER A 40 0.60 7.89 13.26
C SER A 40 1.45 8.97 12.60
N GLU A 41 1.12 10.24 12.86
CA GLU A 41 1.88 11.38 12.35
C GLU A 41 3.36 11.32 12.75
N HIS A 42 3.65 10.93 14.00
CA HIS A 42 5.01 10.76 14.49
C HIS A 42 5.79 9.73 13.65
N SER A 43 5.18 8.58 13.38
CA SER A 43 5.77 7.55 12.51
C SER A 43 5.94 8.03 11.08
N MET A 44 4.96 8.74 10.51
CA MET A 44 5.04 9.28 9.15
C MET A 44 6.19 10.29 8.99
N ARG A 45 6.47 11.09 10.03
CA ARG A 45 7.65 11.96 10.05
C ARG A 45 8.96 11.17 10.05
N ALA A 46 9.03 10.03 10.74
CA ALA A 46 10.21 9.16 10.71
C ALA A 46 10.46 8.55 9.32
N PHE A 47 9.40 8.27 8.55
CA PHE A 47 9.52 7.75 7.18
C PHE A 47 9.77 8.82 6.12
N GLU A 48 9.62 10.10 6.45
CA GLU A 48 9.71 11.21 5.50
C GLU A 48 10.99 11.16 4.65
N CYS A 49 12.13 10.96 5.30
CA CYS A 49 13.42 10.92 4.60
C CYS A 49 13.46 9.80 3.53
N SER A 50 12.98 8.60 3.86
CA SER A 50 12.91 7.49 2.89
C SER A 50 11.91 7.78 1.78
N MET A 51 10.74 8.35 2.10
CA MET A 51 9.74 8.74 1.09
C MET A 51 10.31 9.77 0.11
N LEU A 52 10.96 10.82 0.60
CA LEU A 52 11.59 11.84 -0.23
C LEU A 52 12.72 11.26 -1.09
N GLN A 53 13.49 10.31 -0.55
CA GLN A 53 14.50 9.59 -1.33
C GLN A 53 13.87 8.82 -2.51
N ARG A 54 12.77 8.09 -2.29
CA ARG A 54 12.06 7.37 -3.36
C ARG A 54 11.47 8.33 -4.41
N VAL A 55 10.94 9.46 -3.98
CA VAL A 55 10.44 10.51 -4.88
C VAL A 55 11.59 11.11 -5.72
N ALA A 56 12.74 11.38 -5.10
CA ALA A 56 13.92 11.88 -5.81
C ALA A 56 14.41 10.89 -6.87
N GLU A 57 14.41 9.58 -6.57
CA GLU A 57 14.73 8.52 -7.54
C GLU A 57 13.77 8.52 -8.73
N LEU A 58 12.46 8.63 -8.48
CA LEU A 58 11.47 8.76 -9.56
C LEU A 58 11.74 10.00 -10.43
N MET A 59 11.99 11.16 -9.81
CA MET A 59 12.28 12.40 -10.53
C MET A 59 13.56 12.28 -11.38
N GLN A 60 14.58 11.60 -10.86
CA GLN A 60 15.81 11.33 -11.61
C GLN A 60 15.54 10.48 -12.86
N GLN A 61 14.68 9.46 -12.75
CA GLN A 61 14.29 8.64 -13.90
C GLN A 61 13.44 9.40 -14.92
N LEU A 62 12.55 10.28 -14.47
CA LEU A 62 11.77 11.12 -15.38
C LEU A 62 12.67 12.11 -16.12
N LYS A 63 13.64 12.71 -15.41
CA LYS A 63 14.63 13.61 -16.02
C LYS A 63 15.49 12.91 -17.05
N SER A 64 16.01 11.72 -16.75
CA SER A 64 16.85 10.96 -17.70
C SER A 64 16.08 10.57 -18.97
N ARG A 65 14.79 10.23 -18.85
CA ARG A 65 13.91 9.98 -20.01
C ARG A 65 13.63 11.25 -20.80
N SER A 66 13.42 12.38 -20.12
CA SER A 66 13.13 13.67 -20.77
C SER A 66 14.34 14.30 -21.47
N SER A 67 15.56 14.00 -21.05
CA SER A 67 16.79 14.57 -21.64
C SER A 67 17.22 13.91 -22.95
N GLN A 68 16.48 12.92 -23.45
CA GLN A 68 16.74 12.30 -24.75
C GLN A 68 16.34 13.27 -25.88
N ILE A 69 17.34 13.85 -26.54
CA ILE A 69 17.15 14.88 -27.59
C ILE A 69 16.43 14.28 -28.81
N GLY A 70 15.41 14.97 -29.31
CA GLY A 70 14.79 14.69 -30.61
C GLY A 70 13.54 13.80 -30.60
N ILE A 71 13.10 13.29 -29.45
CA ILE A 71 11.89 12.45 -29.34
C ILE A 71 11.02 12.94 -28.17
N ILE A 72 9.73 13.11 -28.40
CA ILE A 72 8.75 13.28 -27.31
C ILE A 72 8.75 11.98 -26.50
N ALA A 73 9.41 11.99 -25.35
CA ALA A 73 9.52 10.82 -24.49
C ALA A 73 8.17 10.49 -23.84
N VAL A 74 7.46 9.51 -24.38
CA VAL A 74 6.20 9.00 -23.81
C VAL A 74 6.51 8.08 -22.63
N THR A 75 5.89 8.35 -21.48
CA THR A 75 6.11 7.58 -20.25
C THR A 75 4.79 7.09 -19.66
N ASN A 76 4.73 5.81 -19.31
CA ASN A 76 3.61 5.24 -18.57
C ASN A 76 3.70 5.62 -17.09
N MET A 77 3.02 6.71 -16.70
CA MET A 77 2.99 7.17 -15.32
C MET A 77 2.34 6.17 -14.35
N SER A 78 1.40 5.34 -14.82
CA SER A 78 0.76 4.34 -13.94
C SER A 78 1.76 3.30 -13.45
N ASP A 79 2.67 2.85 -14.31
CA ASP A 79 3.72 1.91 -13.94
C ASP A 79 4.74 2.53 -12.96
N LEU A 80 5.18 3.77 -13.22
CA LEU A 80 6.08 4.48 -12.31
C LEU A 80 5.46 4.77 -10.95
N CYS A 81 4.19 5.19 -10.91
CA CYS A 81 3.46 5.40 -9.66
C CYS A 81 3.27 4.09 -8.89
N LYS A 82 3.03 2.96 -9.58
CA LYS A 82 2.98 1.63 -8.95
C LYS A 82 4.28 1.27 -8.27
N ARG A 83 5.42 1.47 -8.94
CA ARG A 83 6.77 1.23 -8.39
C ARG A 83 7.07 2.12 -7.19
N LEU A 84 6.84 3.44 -7.32
CA LEU A 84 7.04 4.39 -6.22
C LEU A 84 6.20 4.01 -5.00
N ALA A 85 4.91 3.78 -5.18
CA ALA A 85 4.01 3.49 -4.07
C ALA A 85 4.35 2.15 -3.40
N LEU A 86 4.77 1.14 -4.16
CA LEU A 86 5.19 -0.14 -3.62
C LEU A 86 6.49 -0.01 -2.81
N ASP A 87 7.48 0.73 -3.31
CA ASP A 87 8.74 0.95 -2.60
C ASP A 87 8.50 1.70 -1.29
N VAL A 88 7.72 2.80 -1.31
CA VAL A 88 7.35 3.54 -0.10
C VAL A 88 6.58 2.66 0.89
N ALA A 89 5.62 1.88 0.42
CA ALA A 89 4.86 0.96 1.28
C ALA A 89 5.76 -0.14 1.86
N SER A 90 6.80 -0.58 1.13
CA SER A 90 7.76 -1.58 1.62
C SER A 90 8.70 -1.03 2.69
N ASP A 91 9.13 0.23 2.53
CA ASP A 91 9.93 0.93 3.53
C ASP A 91 9.14 1.07 4.84
N ILE A 92 7.85 1.44 4.75
CA ILE A 92 6.97 1.54 5.92
C ILE A 92 6.70 0.16 6.54
N ALA A 93 6.40 -0.84 5.72
CA ALA A 93 5.98 -2.15 6.21
C ALA A 93 7.14 -2.97 6.81
N PHE A 94 8.34 -2.91 6.23
CA PHE A 94 9.45 -3.81 6.56
C PHE A 94 10.76 -3.09 6.89
N GLY A 95 10.86 -1.77 6.71
CA GLY A 95 12.15 -1.07 6.74
C GLY A 95 13.11 -1.61 5.67
N TYR A 96 12.57 -2.15 4.57
CA TYR A 96 13.33 -2.80 3.51
C TYR A 96 12.83 -2.31 2.15
N GLY A 97 13.70 -1.65 1.41
CA GLY A 97 13.40 -1.18 0.06
C GLY A 97 13.35 -2.35 -0.92
N LEU A 98 12.18 -2.58 -1.53
CA LEU A 98 12.05 -3.53 -2.66
C LEU A 98 12.78 -3.04 -3.92
N ASN A 99 13.06 -1.73 -3.99
CA ASN A 99 13.79 -1.04 -5.05
C ASN A 99 13.22 -1.28 -6.45
N THR A 100 11.90 -1.43 -6.57
CA THR A 100 11.20 -1.69 -7.83
C THR A 100 11.28 -0.53 -8.82
N LEU A 101 11.60 0.68 -8.35
CA LEU A 101 11.98 1.80 -9.21
C LEU A 101 13.28 1.51 -9.97
N ARG A 102 14.32 1.02 -9.30
CA ARG A 102 15.67 0.83 -9.86
C ARG A 102 15.80 -0.51 -10.60
N ASP A 103 15.31 -1.57 -9.96
CA ASP A 103 15.50 -2.94 -10.42
C ASP A 103 14.19 -3.51 -10.98
N ASP A 104 14.34 -4.43 -11.92
CA ASP A 104 13.24 -5.25 -12.44
C ASP A 104 12.86 -6.37 -11.46
N ASN A 105 13.73 -6.61 -10.48
CA ASN A 105 13.51 -7.52 -9.38
C ASN A 105 12.26 -7.10 -8.57
N ASN A 106 11.55 -8.09 -8.04
CA ASN A 106 10.34 -7.90 -7.22
C ASN A 106 9.13 -7.26 -7.93
N ARG A 107 9.21 -6.85 -9.21
CA ARG A 107 8.04 -6.32 -9.96
C ARG A 107 6.92 -7.36 -10.15
N TYR A 108 7.22 -8.65 -10.02
CA TYR A 108 6.21 -9.71 -10.00
C TYR A 108 5.20 -9.57 -8.84
N PHE A 109 5.51 -8.80 -7.80
CA PHE A 109 4.58 -8.52 -6.70
C PHE A 109 3.26 -7.93 -7.19
N PHE A 110 3.29 -7.05 -8.20
CA PHE A 110 2.08 -6.45 -8.78
C PHE A 110 1.14 -7.51 -9.33
N GLY A 111 1.65 -8.43 -10.15
CA GLY A 111 0.83 -9.51 -10.72
C GLY A 111 0.28 -10.45 -9.66
N VAL A 112 1.03 -10.72 -8.57
CA VAL A 112 0.52 -11.52 -7.46
C VAL A 112 -0.62 -10.79 -6.73
N PHE A 113 -0.48 -9.49 -6.48
CA PHE A 113 -1.49 -8.68 -5.81
C PHE A 113 -2.76 -8.50 -6.61
N ASP A 114 -2.65 -8.29 -7.93
CA ASP A 114 -3.81 -8.20 -8.83
C ASP A 114 -4.60 -9.51 -8.82
N ASN A 115 -3.89 -10.64 -8.92
CA ASN A 115 -4.50 -11.98 -8.83
C ASN A 115 -5.16 -12.24 -7.48
N TRP A 116 -4.52 -11.84 -6.37
CA TRP A 116 -5.11 -11.96 -5.03
C TRP A 116 -6.40 -11.15 -4.93
N THR A 117 -6.38 -9.91 -5.38
CA THR A 117 -7.54 -9.00 -5.32
C THR A 117 -8.69 -9.54 -6.15
N TRP A 118 -8.40 -10.00 -7.37
CA TRP A 118 -9.39 -10.62 -8.25
C TRP A 118 -10.02 -11.87 -7.60
N ARG A 119 -9.17 -12.79 -7.11
CA ARG A 119 -9.63 -14.02 -6.45
C ARG A 119 -10.49 -13.74 -5.21
N ILE A 120 -10.04 -12.83 -4.34
CA ILE A 120 -10.76 -12.46 -3.13
C ILE A 120 -12.12 -11.85 -3.50
N SER A 121 -12.15 -10.95 -4.47
CA SER A 121 -13.39 -10.28 -4.90
C SER A 121 -14.40 -11.29 -5.47
N MET A 122 -13.92 -12.22 -6.31
CA MET A 122 -14.74 -13.28 -6.88
C MET A 122 -15.31 -14.21 -5.79
N GLN A 123 -14.49 -14.62 -4.81
CA GLN A 123 -14.92 -15.49 -3.71
C GLN A 123 -15.89 -14.79 -2.74
N MET A 124 -15.75 -13.48 -2.55
CA MET A 124 -16.68 -12.69 -1.75
C MET A 124 -18.05 -12.55 -2.44
N GLN A 125 -18.06 -12.39 -3.76
CA GLN A 125 -19.31 -12.28 -4.54
C GLN A 125 -20.01 -13.64 -4.70
N PHE A 126 -19.24 -14.71 -4.92
CA PHE A 126 -19.75 -16.06 -5.17
C PHE A 126 -19.05 -17.07 -4.25
N PRO A 127 -19.49 -17.22 -2.98
CA PRO A 127 -18.85 -18.10 -2.01
C PRO A 127 -18.75 -19.57 -2.45
N ILE A 128 -19.66 -20.03 -3.32
CA ILE A 128 -19.64 -21.39 -3.88
C ILE A 128 -18.38 -21.67 -4.71
N LEU A 129 -17.80 -20.64 -5.34
CA LEU A 129 -16.54 -20.77 -6.09
C LEU A 129 -15.34 -21.05 -5.18
N LYS A 130 -15.43 -20.82 -3.87
CA LYS A 130 -14.39 -21.23 -2.92
C LYS A 130 -14.29 -22.75 -2.83
N ALA A 131 -15.42 -23.48 -2.95
CA ALA A 131 -15.45 -24.93 -2.92
C ALA A 131 -14.89 -25.53 -4.23
N ILE A 132 -15.19 -24.89 -5.37
CA ILE A 132 -14.79 -25.35 -6.71
C ILE A 132 -13.33 -24.92 -7.05
N GLY A 133 -12.92 -23.74 -6.59
CA GLY A 133 -11.75 -23.01 -7.08
C GLY A 133 -10.39 -23.48 -6.56
N ARG A 134 -10.32 -24.46 -5.65
CA ARG A 134 -9.03 -25.02 -5.21
C ARG A 134 -8.34 -25.84 -6.31
N TRP A 135 -9.10 -26.35 -7.28
CA TRP A 135 -8.56 -27.13 -8.41
C TRP A 135 -8.27 -26.25 -9.63
N PHE A 136 -9.11 -25.25 -9.92
CA PHE A 136 -9.03 -24.46 -11.16
C PHE A 136 -7.96 -23.34 -11.11
N PHE A 137 -7.75 -22.68 -9.97
CA PHE A 137 -6.87 -21.50 -9.86
C PHE A 137 -5.44 -21.79 -9.40
N THR A 138 -5.15 -23.04 -9.03
CA THR A 138 -3.90 -23.43 -8.37
C THR A 138 -2.76 -23.73 -9.36
N ILE A 139 -3.07 -24.11 -10.61
CA ILE A 139 -2.04 -24.66 -11.52
C ILE A 139 -1.13 -23.57 -12.13
N HIS A 140 -1.64 -22.36 -12.37
CA HIS A 140 -0.87 -21.30 -13.07
C HIS A 140 -0.28 -20.21 -12.16
N GLN A 141 -0.63 -20.16 -10.87
CA GLN A 141 -0.33 -19.00 -10.01
C GLN A 141 0.42 -19.32 -8.70
N VAL A 142 0.54 -20.60 -8.33
CA VAL A 142 1.21 -20.99 -7.07
C VAL A 142 2.71 -20.64 -7.08
N LYS A 143 3.40 -20.71 -8.23
CA LYS A 143 4.84 -20.45 -8.30
C LYS A 143 5.21 -19.03 -7.84
N ASN A 144 4.48 -18.02 -8.32
CA ASN A 144 4.73 -16.62 -7.95
C ASN A 144 4.28 -16.33 -6.50
N GLU A 145 3.21 -16.96 -6.02
CA GLU A 145 2.79 -16.84 -4.62
C GLU A 145 3.82 -17.46 -3.65
N LEU A 146 4.36 -18.63 -3.99
CA LEU A 146 5.43 -19.27 -3.21
C LEU A 146 6.71 -18.44 -3.24
N THR A 147 7.08 -17.91 -4.41
CA THR A 147 8.25 -17.03 -4.58
C THR A 147 8.09 -15.75 -3.77
N LEU A 148 6.89 -15.14 -3.77
CA LEU A 148 6.58 -13.99 -2.93
C LEU A 148 6.73 -14.33 -1.44
N ARG A 149 6.16 -15.45 -1.01
CA ARG A 149 6.25 -15.91 0.38
C ARG A 149 7.71 -16.13 0.80
N ASP A 150 8.53 -16.73 -0.04
CA ASP A 150 9.94 -16.99 0.27
C ASP A 150 10.78 -15.73 0.24
N THR A 151 10.53 -14.83 -0.72
CA THR A 151 11.19 -13.51 -0.77
C THR A 151 10.89 -12.72 0.50
N VAL A 152 9.65 -12.68 0.94
CA VAL A 152 9.34 -11.90 2.12
C VAL A 152 9.81 -12.57 3.41
N LYS A 153 9.80 -13.90 3.51
CA LYS A 153 10.49 -14.58 4.61
C LYS A 153 11.96 -14.19 4.68
N LYS A 154 12.66 -14.10 3.54
CA LYS A 154 14.05 -13.63 3.48
C LYS A 154 14.18 -12.17 3.91
N ILE A 155 13.28 -11.30 3.49
CA ILE A 155 13.26 -9.88 3.91
C ILE A 155 13.07 -9.76 5.42
N VAL A 156 12.07 -10.46 5.97
CA VAL A 156 11.79 -10.47 7.41
C VAL A 156 13.00 -10.99 8.18
N LYS A 157 13.60 -12.12 7.77
CA LYS A 157 14.79 -12.66 8.41
C LYS A 157 15.94 -11.64 8.40
N LYS A 158 16.29 -11.11 7.22
CA LYS A 158 17.32 -10.06 7.09
C LYS A 158 17.03 -8.83 7.94
N ARG A 159 15.76 -8.47 8.10
CA ARG A 159 15.34 -7.34 8.92
C ARG A 159 15.48 -7.65 10.41
N MET A 160 15.11 -8.84 10.84
CA MET A 160 15.26 -9.31 12.22
C MET A 160 16.73 -9.35 12.65
N ASP A 161 17.63 -9.76 11.74
CA ASP A 161 19.07 -9.82 11.98
C ASP A 161 19.69 -8.44 12.30
N LYS A 162 19.09 -7.33 11.84
CA LYS A 162 19.55 -5.96 12.11
C LYS A 162 19.16 -5.43 13.50
N GLY A 163 18.42 -6.20 14.30
CA GLY A 163 17.93 -5.79 15.61
C GLY A 163 16.69 -4.89 15.55
N HIS A 164 15.91 -4.86 16.64
CA HIS A 164 14.61 -4.18 16.66
C HIS A 164 14.73 -2.64 16.60
N ASN A 165 15.78 -2.03 17.16
CA ASN A 165 15.95 -0.57 17.21
C ASN A 165 16.53 0.07 15.93
N ALA A 166 16.88 -0.73 14.92
CA ALA A 166 17.59 -0.21 13.74
C ALA A 166 16.73 0.69 12.84
N PHE A 167 15.42 0.43 12.76
CA PHE A 167 14.50 1.19 11.91
C PHE A 167 13.17 1.37 12.63
N HIS A 168 12.54 2.52 12.43
CA HIS A 168 11.16 2.76 12.85
C HIS A 168 10.22 2.14 11.81
N ASP A 169 9.72 0.92 12.05
CA ASP A 169 8.92 0.15 11.11
C ASP A 169 7.94 -0.79 11.84
N LEU A 170 7.19 -1.61 11.09
CA LEU A 170 6.21 -2.51 11.70
C LEU A 170 6.88 -3.53 12.61
N TYR A 171 8.09 -3.97 12.27
CA TYR A 171 8.83 -4.94 13.06
C TYR A 171 9.26 -4.33 14.41
N SER A 172 9.84 -3.13 14.43
CA SER A 172 10.29 -2.49 15.67
C SER A 172 9.14 -2.13 16.61
N LEU A 173 8.01 -1.68 16.07
CA LEU A 173 6.80 -1.38 16.84
C LEU A 173 6.11 -2.65 17.36
N THR A 174 6.11 -3.74 16.59
CA THR A 174 5.54 -5.01 17.06
C THR A 174 6.44 -5.71 18.09
N ALA A 175 7.76 -5.65 17.90
CA ALA A 175 8.74 -6.20 18.83
C ALA A 175 8.73 -5.50 20.19
N SER A 176 8.62 -4.17 20.21
CA SER A 176 8.52 -3.40 21.47
C SER A 176 7.23 -3.67 22.25
N GLN A 177 6.11 -3.93 21.58
CA GLN A 177 4.81 -4.13 22.23
C GLN A 177 4.53 -5.58 22.66
N TYR A 178 5.02 -6.56 21.90
CA TYR A 178 4.63 -7.98 22.09
C TYR A 178 5.80 -8.90 22.47
N GLY A 179 7.02 -8.38 22.59
CA GLY A 179 8.22 -9.18 22.84
C GLY A 179 8.67 -9.98 21.61
N LEU A 180 9.75 -10.75 21.76
CA LEU A 180 10.44 -11.47 20.68
C LEU A 180 9.91 -12.91 20.45
N ASP A 181 8.59 -13.14 20.52
CA ASP A 181 8.05 -14.48 20.20
C ASP A 181 8.21 -14.80 18.70
N GLN A 182 9.19 -15.64 18.38
CA GLN A 182 9.54 -16.01 17.00
C GLN A 182 8.35 -16.57 16.20
N GLN A 183 7.40 -17.29 16.82
CA GLN A 183 6.24 -17.83 16.10
C GLN A 183 5.27 -16.72 15.64
N PHE A 184 5.14 -15.65 16.43
CA PHE A 184 4.36 -14.46 16.08
C PHE A 184 4.97 -13.71 14.88
N PHE A 185 6.30 -13.56 14.85
CA PHE A 185 7.00 -12.88 13.76
C PHE A 185 6.93 -13.63 12.44
N HIS A 186 7.00 -14.96 12.45
CA HIS A 186 7.01 -15.73 11.22
C HIS A 186 5.64 -15.83 10.53
N SER A 187 4.53 -15.72 11.27
CA SER A 187 3.18 -15.96 10.73
C SER A 187 2.28 -14.73 10.71
N ASP A 188 2.19 -13.98 11.81
CA ASP A 188 1.23 -12.87 11.97
C ASP A 188 1.84 -11.52 11.54
N LEU A 189 3.14 -11.29 11.77
CA LEU A 189 3.81 -10.09 11.24
C LEU A 189 3.83 -10.08 9.71
N TRP A 190 4.18 -11.21 9.08
CA TRP A 190 4.13 -11.37 7.63
C TRP A 190 2.76 -10.97 7.07
N SER A 191 1.69 -11.55 7.61
CA SER A 191 0.32 -11.27 7.18
C SER A 191 -0.05 -9.79 7.28
N LYS A 192 0.36 -9.12 8.37
CA LYS A 192 0.14 -7.67 8.57
C LYS A 192 0.93 -6.84 7.57
N ALA A 193 2.18 -7.19 7.34
CA ALA A 193 3.06 -6.43 6.46
C ALA A 193 2.68 -6.61 4.98
N SER A 194 2.29 -7.82 4.53
CA SER A 194 1.71 -8.01 3.19
C SER A 194 0.43 -7.20 3.02
N THR A 195 -0.37 -7.10 4.08
CA THR A 195 -1.61 -6.31 4.06
C THR A 195 -1.31 -4.82 3.87
N LEU A 196 -0.31 -4.28 4.57
CA LEU A 196 0.13 -2.89 4.38
C LEU A 196 0.69 -2.66 2.97
N LEU A 197 1.49 -3.59 2.46
CA LEU A 197 2.09 -3.48 1.13
C LEU A 197 1.02 -3.49 0.02
N LEU A 198 0.06 -4.41 0.11
CA LEU A 198 -1.06 -4.51 -0.82
C LEU A 198 -1.98 -3.28 -0.73
N ALA A 199 -2.47 -2.97 0.47
CA ALA A 199 -3.46 -1.93 0.68
C ALA A 199 -2.87 -0.53 0.49
N GLY A 200 -1.63 -0.29 0.92
CA GLY A 200 -0.95 0.99 0.79
C GLY A 200 -0.38 1.21 -0.61
N GLY A 201 0.30 0.21 -1.18
CA GLY A 201 0.95 0.34 -2.48
C GLY A 201 -0.04 0.52 -3.63
N GLY A 202 -1.02 -0.38 -3.76
CA GLY A 202 -1.96 -0.35 -4.88
C GLY A 202 -2.86 0.88 -4.89
N THR A 203 -3.43 1.25 -3.73
CA THR A 203 -4.35 2.38 -3.64
C THR A 203 -3.65 3.73 -3.85
N THR A 204 -2.45 3.89 -3.27
CA THR A 204 -1.64 5.10 -3.44
C THR A 204 -1.15 5.25 -4.88
N ALA A 205 -0.80 4.14 -5.54
CA ALA A 205 -0.41 4.16 -6.95
C ALA A 205 -1.53 4.72 -7.84
N VAL A 206 -2.77 4.29 -7.61
CA VAL A 206 -3.96 4.79 -8.33
C VAL A 206 -4.20 6.26 -8.02
N ALA A 207 -4.09 6.68 -6.76
CA ALA A 207 -4.25 8.09 -6.38
C ALA A 207 -3.25 8.99 -7.12
N LEU A 208 -1.96 8.60 -7.11
CA LEU A 208 -0.89 9.33 -7.77
C LEU A 208 -1.08 9.37 -9.29
N SER A 209 -1.29 8.21 -9.92
CA SER A 209 -1.41 8.13 -11.38
C SER A 209 -2.64 8.88 -11.89
N SER A 210 -3.75 8.82 -11.16
CA SER A 210 -4.99 9.55 -11.49
C SER A 210 -4.79 11.06 -11.38
N THR A 211 -4.15 11.51 -10.29
CA THR A 211 -3.86 12.93 -10.08
C THR A 211 -3.02 13.49 -11.22
N VAL A 212 -1.93 12.79 -11.58
CA VAL A 212 -1.07 13.18 -12.72
C VAL A 212 -1.83 13.13 -14.05
N PHE A 213 -2.64 12.10 -14.28
CA PHE A 213 -3.41 11.93 -15.51
C PHE A 213 -4.41 13.07 -15.76
N TYR A 214 -5.10 13.53 -14.71
CA TYR A 214 -6.04 14.64 -14.83
C TYR A 214 -5.30 15.98 -14.96
N LEU A 215 -4.25 16.21 -14.16
CA LEU A 215 -3.45 17.43 -14.28
C LEU A 215 -2.82 17.59 -15.67
N SER A 216 -2.41 16.48 -16.31
CA SER A 216 -1.86 16.54 -17.68
C SER A 216 -2.89 16.89 -18.76
N ARG A 217 -4.19 16.86 -18.44
CA ARG A 217 -5.31 17.10 -19.39
C ARG A 217 -6.06 18.40 -19.13
N TYR A 218 -5.89 18.98 -17.95
CA TYR A 218 -6.51 20.24 -17.57
C TYR A 218 -5.41 21.28 -17.28
N PRO A 219 -4.89 21.97 -18.32
CA PRO A 219 -3.77 22.90 -18.19
C PRO A 219 -4.01 24.02 -17.17
N ASP A 220 -5.24 24.54 -17.09
CA ASP A 220 -5.60 25.60 -16.13
C ASP A 220 -5.45 25.12 -14.68
N CYS A 221 -5.90 23.88 -14.40
CA CYS A 221 -5.72 23.26 -13.10
C CYS A 221 -4.24 23.02 -12.80
N TYR A 222 -3.47 22.56 -13.78
CA TYR A 222 -2.02 22.37 -13.61
C TYR A 222 -1.29 23.68 -13.35
N ALA A 223 -1.63 24.76 -14.08
CA ALA A 223 -1.03 26.08 -13.91
C ALA A 223 -1.31 26.63 -12.51
N LYS A 224 -2.57 26.56 -12.06
CA LYS A 224 -2.97 27.00 -10.72
C LYS A 224 -2.30 26.20 -9.60
N LEU A 225 -2.17 24.88 -9.76
CA LEU A 225 -1.43 24.05 -8.80
C LEU A 225 0.06 24.39 -8.80
N THR A 226 0.64 24.59 -9.97
CA THR A 226 2.05 24.96 -10.10
C THR A 226 2.34 26.29 -9.44
N GLU A 227 1.45 27.27 -9.60
CA GLU A 227 1.52 28.57 -8.92
C GLU A 227 1.48 28.39 -7.39
N GLU A 228 0.49 27.67 -6.85
CA GLU A 228 0.40 27.41 -5.40
C GLU A 228 1.69 26.79 -4.84
N ILE A 229 2.24 25.77 -5.51
CA ILE A 229 3.45 25.10 -5.04
C ILE A 229 4.68 26.01 -5.14
N ARG A 230 4.87 26.70 -6.26
CA ARG A 230 6.04 27.57 -6.47
C ARG A 230 6.01 28.86 -5.66
N SER A 231 4.83 29.37 -5.31
CA SER A 231 4.69 30.50 -4.37
C SER A 231 4.87 30.07 -2.92
N THR A 232 4.54 28.81 -2.59
CA THR A 232 4.66 28.29 -1.22
C THR A 232 6.07 27.85 -0.89
N PHE A 233 6.85 27.30 -1.83
CA PHE A 233 8.19 26.75 -1.58
C PHE A 233 9.24 27.33 -2.52
N SER A 234 10.34 27.84 -1.97
CA SER A 234 11.43 28.45 -2.76
C SER A 234 12.35 27.41 -3.41
N SER A 235 12.38 26.18 -2.88
CA SER A 235 13.19 25.07 -3.41
C SER A 235 12.55 23.72 -3.15
N VAL A 236 12.94 22.71 -3.94
CA VAL A 236 12.47 21.33 -3.77
C VAL A 236 12.84 20.77 -2.38
N CYS A 237 13.99 21.18 -1.84
CA CYS A 237 14.47 20.75 -0.52
C CYS A 237 13.61 21.27 0.65
N GLU A 238 12.78 22.29 0.41
CA GLU A 238 11.83 22.80 1.41
C GLU A 238 10.51 22.02 1.48
N ILE A 239 10.24 21.13 0.51
CA ILE A 239 9.00 20.35 0.46
C ILE A 239 9.12 19.20 1.46
N LYS A 240 8.53 19.37 2.63
CA LYS A 240 8.50 18.42 3.74
C LYS A 240 7.10 18.39 4.35
N ALA A 241 6.75 17.29 5.02
CA ALA A 241 5.57 17.20 5.86
C ALA A 241 5.60 18.29 6.94
N GLY A 242 4.44 18.89 7.16
CA GLY A 242 4.27 19.96 8.13
C GLY A 242 3.25 21.00 7.66
N PRO A 243 3.08 22.08 8.44
CA PRO A 243 2.01 23.06 8.24
C PRO A 243 1.99 23.68 6.84
N ARG A 244 3.16 23.95 6.24
CA ARG A 244 3.27 24.53 4.90
C ARG A 244 2.68 23.61 3.83
N LEU A 245 3.10 22.35 3.79
CA LEU A 245 2.59 21.37 2.82
C LEU A 245 1.11 21.04 3.07
N SER A 246 0.69 20.90 4.33
CA SER A 246 -0.73 20.72 4.66
C SER A 246 -1.57 21.97 4.35
N GLY A 247 -0.94 23.13 4.23
CA GLY A 247 -1.56 24.40 3.87
C GLY A 247 -1.85 24.54 2.37
N CYS A 248 -1.29 23.69 1.50
CA CYS A 248 -1.56 23.67 0.06
C CYS A 248 -2.96 23.09 -0.21
N LYS A 249 -3.97 23.96 -0.11
CA LYS A 249 -5.38 23.59 -0.22
C LYS A 249 -5.73 23.12 -1.63
N TYR A 250 -5.14 23.72 -2.66
CA TYR A 250 -5.43 23.36 -4.04
C TYR A 250 -4.80 22.02 -4.42
N LEU A 251 -3.57 21.74 -3.98
CA LEU A 251 -2.97 20.40 -4.06
C LEU A 251 -3.89 19.33 -3.47
N ARG A 252 -4.41 19.59 -2.26
CA ARG A 252 -5.33 18.66 -1.61
C ARG A 252 -6.61 18.47 -2.42
N ALA A 253 -7.20 19.56 -2.93
CA ALA A 253 -8.39 19.51 -3.77
C ALA A 253 -8.17 18.71 -5.06
N CYS A 254 -7.01 18.83 -5.72
CA CYS A 254 -6.68 18.04 -6.91
C CYS A 254 -6.61 16.54 -6.61
N ILE A 255 -5.98 16.16 -5.48
CA ILE A 255 -5.90 14.76 -5.05
C ILE A 255 -7.29 14.21 -4.72
N ASP A 256 -8.09 14.97 -3.96
CA ASP A 256 -9.42 14.56 -3.55
C ASP A 256 -10.36 14.42 -4.76
N GLU A 257 -10.29 15.34 -5.73
CA GLU A 257 -11.08 15.26 -6.96
C GLU A 257 -10.66 14.09 -7.87
N ALA A 258 -9.36 13.81 -7.95
CA ALA A 258 -8.86 12.63 -8.66
C ALA A 258 -9.36 11.33 -8.01
N LEU A 259 -9.41 11.26 -6.67
CA LEU A 259 -9.97 10.14 -5.92
C LEU A 259 -11.49 10.04 -6.03
N ARG A 260 -12.20 11.17 -6.19
CA ARG A 260 -13.65 11.19 -6.44
C ARG A 260 -13.98 10.57 -7.79
N TYR A 261 -13.22 10.91 -8.84
CA TYR A 261 -13.43 10.37 -10.18
C TYR A 261 -12.88 8.95 -10.36
N ASN A 262 -11.74 8.64 -9.75
CA ASN A 262 -11.11 7.33 -9.86
C ASN A 262 -10.79 6.73 -8.48
N PRO A 263 -11.82 6.28 -7.73
CA PRO A 263 -11.63 5.69 -6.43
C PRO A 263 -10.86 4.35 -6.55
N PRO A 264 -9.81 4.12 -5.73
CA PRO A 264 -8.95 2.95 -5.87
C PRO A 264 -9.62 1.62 -5.47
N VAL A 265 -10.74 1.68 -4.75
CA VAL A 265 -11.50 0.51 -4.32
C VAL A 265 -12.90 0.61 -4.90
N LEU A 266 -13.17 -0.19 -5.92
CA LEU A 266 -14.45 -0.25 -6.63
C LEU A 266 -15.38 -1.37 -6.13
N THR A 267 -14.91 -2.18 -5.17
CA THR A 267 -15.66 -3.32 -4.66
C THR A 267 -16.69 -2.90 -3.61
N PRO A 268 -17.84 -3.59 -3.53
CA PRO A 268 -18.82 -3.32 -2.49
C PRO A 268 -18.20 -3.57 -1.11
N ILE A 269 -18.38 -2.60 -0.22
CA ILE A 269 -17.99 -2.73 1.17
C ILE A 269 -19.09 -3.52 1.89
N TRP A 270 -18.94 -4.84 1.96
CA TRP A 270 -19.96 -5.72 2.53
C TRP A 270 -20.26 -5.38 4.01
N ARG A 271 -21.53 -5.10 4.30
CA ARG A 271 -22.04 -4.79 5.63
C ARG A 271 -23.28 -5.63 5.92
N GLN A 272 -23.49 -5.95 7.19
CA GLN A 272 -24.67 -6.65 7.67
C GLN A 272 -25.10 -6.08 9.02
N GLN A 273 -26.35 -6.34 9.43
CA GLN A 273 -26.80 -6.02 10.77
C GLN A 273 -25.96 -6.78 11.80
N ASP A 274 -25.61 -6.13 12.91
CA ASP A 274 -24.86 -6.81 13.96
C ASP A 274 -25.81 -7.77 14.69
N SER A 275 -25.40 -9.02 14.90
CA SER A 275 -26.22 -9.99 15.63
C SER A 275 -26.46 -9.57 17.08
N ARG A 276 -25.62 -8.70 17.65
CA ARG A 276 -25.83 -8.09 18.98
C ARG A 276 -26.91 -7.01 19.00
N ASP A 277 -27.23 -6.44 17.84
CA ASP A 277 -28.29 -5.44 17.73
C ASP A 277 -29.68 -6.11 17.59
N MET A 278 -29.73 -7.44 17.47
CA MET A 278 -30.95 -8.26 17.32
C MET A 278 -31.48 -8.81 18.65
N SER A 279 -30.72 -8.67 19.74
CA SER A 279 -31.08 -9.19 21.08
C SER A 279 -31.66 -8.10 21.99
N GLY A 280 -32.22 -7.04 21.40
CA GLY A 280 -32.93 -5.96 22.11
C GLY A 280 -34.42 -6.25 22.23
#